data_AF-A0A7R9H1N9-F1
#
_entry.id   AF-A0A7R9H1N9-F1
#
_cell.length_a   1.000
_cell.length_b   1.000
_cell.length_c   1.000
_cell.angle_alpha   90.00
_cell.angle_beta   90.00
_cell.angle_gamma   90.00
#
_symmetry.space_group_name_H-M   'P 1'
#
loop_
_entity.id
_entity.type
_entity.pdbx_description
1 polymer ?
#
loop_
_entity_poly.entity_id
_entity_poly.type
_entity_poly.pdbx_seq_one_letter_code
_entity_poly.pdbx_strand_id
1 'polypeptide(L)'
;MLLIWLLLLGGLCCGCCGLQEKATPLLTAGENMFPVIHFKWARRNNVDQYFRQQATWASSSTVVVCLLSLGLWLLALVSLLVGGHGEVFVCRPLYDEPEFRTLTRLVDEPGVFYRRGGGFFSNMLYGNETMNVPLREVLMECQDNRPTYEAFRLHRVFDVDAASNHRSWDTLHTELANLEVNLTDLQLLTPYLQRQLTSLVTTSAVNLTSYRTQFSGQITGKDLSSFSNQLESVANQIKDLATASRMETLASRTRRLVVSHIQPLEQRKEDLVYQLTALEVQINPLQRQVNQSLSHLKTIQYFINNQGSNIAHQNPTSQDNLQLTHIPSEEESQGHQTEQMGHLRHRGRT
;
A
#
# COMPACT_ATOMS: atom_id res chain seq x y z
N MET A 1 -40.86 -3.79 -12.83
CA MET A 1 -41.78 -4.96 -12.90
C MET A 1 -41.06 -6.22 -13.38
N LEU A 2 -40.28 -6.21 -14.48
CA LEU A 2 -39.49 -7.37 -14.93
C LEU A 2 -38.39 -7.81 -13.91
N LEU A 3 -37.75 -6.85 -13.24
CA LEU A 3 -36.70 -7.13 -12.23
C LEU A 3 -37.23 -7.85 -10.98
N ILE A 4 -38.48 -7.59 -10.59
CA ILE A 4 -39.11 -8.22 -9.41
C ILE A 4 -39.47 -9.67 -9.74
N TRP A 5 -39.89 -9.95 -10.97
CA TRP A 5 -40.11 -11.30 -11.48
C TRP A 5 -38.80 -12.10 -11.66
N LEU A 6 -37.72 -11.45 -12.10
CA LEU A 6 -36.38 -12.06 -12.15
C LEU A 6 -35.81 -12.35 -10.76
N LEU A 7 -36.06 -11.48 -9.77
CA LEU A 7 -35.64 -11.71 -8.39
C LEU A 7 -36.45 -12.81 -7.70
N LEU A 8 -37.74 -12.95 -8.01
CA LEU A 8 -38.56 -14.07 -7.51
C LEU A 8 -38.18 -15.42 -8.16
N LEU A 9 -37.87 -15.44 -9.47
CA LEU A 9 -37.32 -16.62 -10.15
C LEU A 9 -35.90 -16.98 -9.66
N GLY A 10 -35.07 -15.99 -9.38
CA GLY A 10 -33.75 -16.20 -8.76
C GLY A 10 -33.82 -16.72 -7.33
N GLY A 11 -34.81 -16.28 -6.55
CA GLY A 11 -35.03 -16.73 -5.17
C GLY A 11 -35.47 -18.19 -5.04
N LEU A 12 -36.21 -18.72 -6.02
CA LEU A 12 -36.63 -20.14 -6.02
C LEU A 12 -35.50 -21.11 -6.36
N CYS A 13 -34.52 -20.71 -7.17
CA CYS A 13 -33.34 -21.55 -7.46
C CYS A 13 -32.37 -21.65 -6.27
N CYS A 14 -32.24 -20.59 -5.46
CA CYS A 14 -31.40 -20.63 -4.25
C CYS A 14 -32.00 -21.48 -3.11
N GLY A 15 -33.29 -21.82 -3.16
CA GLY A 15 -33.95 -22.65 -2.14
C GLY A 15 -33.74 -24.17 -2.30
N CYS A 16 -33.14 -24.64 -3.40
CA CYS A 16 -33.14 -26.06 -3.76
C CYS A 16 -32.05 -26.93 -3.08
N CYS A 17 -31.08 -26.37 -2.34
CA CYS A 17 -30.13 -27.19 -1.54
C CYS A 17 -30.14 -26.80 -0.04
N GLY A 18 -31.28 -26.38 0.52
CA GLY A 18 -31.47 -26.39 1.98
C GLY A 18 -30.41 -25.68 2.82
N LEU A 19 -30.11 -24.41 2.55
CA LEU A 19 -29.30 -23.57 3.45
C LEU A 19 -30.23 -22.75 4.36
N GLN A 20 -30.86 -23.40 5.32
CA GLN A 20 -31.65 -22.74 6.37
C GLN A 20 -31.21 -23.18 7.76
N GLU A 21 -29.95 -22.89 8.11
CA GLU A 21 -29.54 -22.90 9.53
C GLU A 21 -28.87 -21.59 10.00
N LYS A 22 -28.68 -20.58 9.15
CA LYS A 22 -28.14 -19.27 9.57
C LYS A 22 -28.73 -18.05 8.83
N ALA A 23 -30.05 -17.92 8.80
CA ALA A 23 -30.70 -16.67 8.42
C ALA A 23 -31.73 -16.26 9.46
N THR A 24 -31.37 -15.25 10.26
CA THR A 24 -32.23 -14.51 11.18
C THR A 24 -33.37 -13.83 10.42
N PRO A 25 -34.64 -13.91 10.87
CA PRO A 25 -35.74 -13.23 10.20
C PRO A 25 -35.76 -11.75 10.59
N LEU A 26 -35.67 -10.86 9.61
CA LEU A 26 -36.01 -9.45 9.79
C LEU A 26 -37.27 -9.12 8.98
N LEU A 27 -38.42 -9.28 9.62
CA LEU A 27 -39.67 -8.65 9.22
C LEU A 27 -39.89 -7.44 10.14
N THR A 28 -39.87 -6.23 9.59
CA THR A 28 -40.68 -5.11 10.11
C THR A 28 -41.04 -4.12 8.99
N ALA A 29 -42.35 -4.03 8.76
CA ALA A 29 -43.19 -2.83 8.60
C ALA A 29 -42.88 -1.77 7.51
N GLY A 30 -43.95 -1.40 6.80
CA GLY A 30 -44.04 -0.20 5.97
C GLY A 30 -45.44 -0.06 5.38
N GLU A 31 -46.37 0.41 6.20
CA GLU A 31 -47.76 0.75 5.87
C GLU A 31 -47.86 1.76 4.71
N ASN A 32 -48.92 1.67 3.90
CA ASN A 32 -49.91 2.76 3.69
C ASN A 32 -50.65 2.70 2.34
N MET A 33 -51.96 2.96 2.45
CA MET A 33 -52.82 3.69 1.51
C MET A 33 -53.61 2.90 0.45
N PHE A 34 -54.80 2.45 0.86
CA PHE A 34 -55.98 2.37 -0.01
C PHE A 34 -56.53 3.78 -0.32
N PRO A 35 -57.06 4.02 -1.52
CA PRO A 35 -58.18 4.94 -1.65
C PRO A 35 -59.45 4.22 -2.16
N VAL A 36 -60.54 4.56 -1.46
CA VAL A 36 -61.94 4.26 -1.73
C VAL A 36 -62.38 4.97 -3.03
N ILE A 37 -63.01 4.25 -3.95
CA ILE A 37 -63.60 4.83 -5.17
C ILE A 37 -65.09 5.11 -4.93
N HIS A 38 -65.44 6.39 -4.95
CA HIS A 38 -66.82 6.90 -4.83
C HIS A 38 -67.52 6.79 -6.20
N PHE A 39 -68.55 5.95 -6.32
CA PHE A 39 -69.33 5.81 -7.57
C PHE A 39 -70.47 6.84 -7.58
N LYS A 40 -70.33 7.92 -8.35
CA LYS A 40 -71.39 8.91 -8.57
C LYS A 40 -72.11 8.59 -9.89
N TRP A 41 -73.33 8.09 -9.80
CA TRP A 41 -74.19 7.79 -10.93
C TRP A 41 -74.78 9.10 -11.51
N ALA A 42 -74.34 9.50 -12.70
CA ALA A 42 -74.97 10.56 -13.49
C ALA A 42 -75.54 9.96 -14.79
N ARG A 43 -76.82 10.26 -15.03
CA ARG A 43 -77.71 9.68 -16.03
C ARG A 43 -77.70 10.52 -17.33
N ARG A 44 -77.80 9.83 -18.49
CA ARG A 44 -78.21 10.32 -19.85
C ARG A 44 -77.15 11.20 -20.55
N ASN A 45 -76.59 10.94 -21.75
CA ASN A 45 -76.94 10.14 -22.93
C ASN A 45 -75.68 9.89 -23.78
N ASN A 46 -75.31 8.62 -24.03
CA ASN A 46 -74.70 8.08 -25.27
C ASN A 46 -74.14 6.67 -24.96
N VAL A 47 -75.02 5.67 -24.94
CA VAL A 47 -74.70 4.31 -24.46
C VAL A 47 -74.22 3.37 -25.57
N ASP A 48 -74.29 3.75 -26.85
CA ASP A 48 -74.04 2.80 -27.95
C ASP A 48 -72.64 2.85 -28.60
N GLN A 49 -71.81 3.84 -28.27
CA GLN A 49 -70.44 3.93 -28.81
C GLN A 49 -69.34 3.42 -27.85
N TYR A 50 -69.51 3.61 -26.54
CA TYR A 50 -68.51 3.17 -25.56
C TYR A 50 -68.50 1.65 -25.36
N PHE A 51 -69.67 0.99 -25.48
CA PHE A 51 -69.81 -0.46 -25.27
C PHE A 51 -69.12 -1.31 -26.34
N ARG A 52 -69.02 -0.83 -27.59
CA ARG A 52 -68.31 -1.54 -28.66
C ARG A 52 -66.79 -1.41 -28.56
N GLN A 53 -66.30 -0.28 -28.05
CA GLN A 53 -64.86 -0.10 -27.85
C GLN A 53 -64.37 -0.88 -26.63
N GLN A 54 -65.11 -0.94 -25.51
CA GLN A 54 -64.65 -1.61 -24.29
C GLN A 54 -64.60 -3.16 -24.40
N ALA A 55 -65.37 -3.76 -25.30
CA ALA A 55 -65.42 -5.22 -25.50
C ALA A 55 -64.15 -5.80 -26.17
N THR A 56 -63.40 -5.01 -26.95
CA THR A 56 -62.21 -5.49 -27.69
C THR A 56 -60.90 -5.40 -26.88
N TRP A 57 -60.81 -4.48 -25.90
CA TRP A 57 -59.68 -4.40 -24.97
C TRP A 57 -59.80 -5.45 -23.84
N ALA A 58 -61.01 -5.81 -23.43
CA ALA A 58 -61.27 -6.82 -22.41
C ALA A 58 -60.95 -8.25 -22.88
N SER A 59 -61.25 -8.58 -24.14
CA SER A 59 -60.90 -9.88 -24.73
C SER A 59 -59.38 -10.06 -24.85
N SER A 60 -58.66 -8.99 -25.24
CA SER A 60 -57.21 -9.01 -25.42
C SER A 60 -56.47 -9.12 -24.08
N SER A 61 -56.94 -8.42 -23.04
CA SER A 61 -56.36 -8.49 -21.69
C SER A 61 -56.52 -9.88 -21.07
N THR A 62 -57.68 -10.52 -21.25
CA THR A 62 -57.94 -11.87 -20.72
C THR A 62 -57.01 -12.92 -21.34
N VAL A 63 -56.79 -12.86 -22.66
CA VAL A 63 -55.88 -13.78 -23.34
C VAL A 63 -54.44 -13.61 -22.87
N VAL A 64 -53.97 -12.36 -22.71
CA VAL A 64 -52.61 -12.09 -22.21
C VAL A 64 -52.43 -12.58 -20.77
N VAL A 65 -53.41 -12.35 -19.89
CA VAL A 65 -53.35 -12.84 -18.50
C VAL A 65 -53.36 -14.38 -18.46
N CYS A 66 -54.19 -15.02 -19.30
CA CYS A 66 -54.20 -16.49 -19.42
C CYS A 66 -52.85 -17.03 -19.90
N LEU A 67 -52.25 -16.46 -20.95
CA LEU A 67 -50.94 -16.88 -21.47
C LEU A 67 -49.83 -16.68 -20.44
N LEU A 68 -49.82 -15.55 -19.72
CA LEU A 68 -48.87 -15.31 -18.64
C LEU A 68 -49.07 -16.33 -17.50
N SER A 69 -50.31 -16.61 -17.11
CA SER A 69 -50.57 -17.61 -16.07
C SER A 69 -50.09 -19.01 -16.47
N LEU A 70 -50.34 -19.44 -17.72
CA LEU A 70 -49.85 -20.71 -18.27
C LEU A 70 -48.32 -20.77 -18.30
N GLY A 71 -47.66 -19.69 -18.72
CA GLY A 71 -46.21 -19.59 -18.72
C GLY A 71 -45.61 -19.70 -17.31
N LEU A 72 -46.24 -19.05 -16.33
CA LEU A 72 -45.82 -19.11 -14.94
C LEU A 72 -46.02 -20.49 -14.32
N TRP A 73 -47.13 -21.16 -14.63
CA TRP A 73 -47.36 -22.55 -14.21
C TRP A 73 -46.35 -23.51 -14.83
N LEU A 74 -46.02 -23.35 -16.11
CA LEU A 74 -44.97 -24.15 -16.76
C LEU A 74 -43.60 -23.92 -16.13
N LEU A 75 -43.23 -22.66 -15.87
CA LEU A 75 -41.98 -22.34 -15.19
C LEU A 75 -41.94 -22.96 -13.78
N ALA A 76 -43.03 -22.85 -13.01
CA ALA A 76 -43.11 -23.46 -11.68
C ALA A 76 -42.96 -24.99 -11.73
N LEU A 77 -43.58 -25.66 -12.69
CA LEU A 77 -43.45 -27.11 -12.88
C LEU A 77 -42.02 -27.52 -13.26
N VAL A 78 -41.37 -26.78 -14.16
CA VAL A 78 -39.97 -27.04 -14.53
C VAL A 78 -39.05 -26.82 -13.34
N SER A 79 -39.25 -25.74 -12.57
CA SER A 79 -38.47 -25.48 -11.36
C SER A 79 -38.66 -26.56 -10.29
N LEU A 80 -39.88 -27.05 -10.08
CA LEU A 80 -40.16 -28.16 -9.17
C LEU A 80 -39.54 -29.48 -9.64
N LEU A 81 -39.55 -29.74 -10.94
CA LEU A 81 -38.95 -30.94 -11.53
C LEU A 81 -37.42 -30.90 -11.37
N VAL A 82 -36.79 -29.81 -11.76
CA VAL A 82 -35.33 -29.63 -11.66
C VAL A 82 -34.89 -29.54 -10.19
N GLY A 83 -35.63 -28.85 -9.34
CA GLY A 83 -35.34 -28.75 -7.91
C GLY A 83 -35.51 -30.08 -7.18
N GLY A 84 -36.62 -30.80 -7.42
CA GLY A 84 -36.88 -32.10 -6.80
C GLY A 84 -35.90 -33.19 -7.24
N HIS A 85 -35.56 -33.21 -8.52
CA HIS A 85 -34.51 -34.12 -9.01
C HIS A 85 -33.12 -33.66 -8.59
N GLY A 86 -32.84 -32.36 -8.58
CA GLY A 86 -31.56 -31.79 -8.14
C GLY A 86 -31.24 -32.11 -6.69
N GLU A 87 -32.22 -32.04 -5.79
CA GLU A 87 -32.06 -32.43 -4.39
C GLU A 87 -31.64 -33.90 -4.26
N VAL A 88 -32.30 -34.81 -4.98
CA VAL A 88 -32.05 -36.25 -4.87
C VAL A 88 -30.78 -36.69 -5.60
N PHE A 89 -30.49 -36.12 -6.77
CA PHE A 89 -29.36 -36.54 -7.62
C PHE A 89 -28.08 -35.73 -7.40
N VAL A 90 -28.16 -34.51 -6.84
CA VAL A 90 -27.00 -33.62 -6.68
C VAL A 90 -26.79 -33.26 -5.21
N CYS A 91 -27.77 -32.68 -4.52
CA CYS A 91 -27.54 -32.18 -3.15
C CYS A 91 -27.29 -33.35 -2.17
N ARG A 92 -28.12 -34.40 -2.15
CA ARG A 92 -27.91 -35.58 -1.27
C ARG A 92 -26.56 -36.28 -1.45
N PRO A 93 -26.13 -36.68 -2.66
CA PRO A 93 -24.84 -37.35 -2.82
C PRO A 93 -23.63 -36.44 -2.54
N LEU A 94 -23.77 -35.12 -2.68
CA LEU A 94 -22.72 -34.15 -2.41
C LEU A 94 -22.64 -33.73 -0.93
N TYR A 95 -23.69 -33.97 -0.14
CA TYR A 95 -23.73 -33.71 1.31
C TYR A 95 -23.81 -34.99 2.15
N ASP A 96 -23.61 -36.17 1.55
CA ASP A 96 -23.44 -37.46 2.22
C ASP A 96 -22.06 -37.53 2.93
N GLU A 97 -21.86 -36.67 3.93
CA GLU A 97 -20.70 -36.74 4.80
C GLU A 97 -20.74 -38.01 5.68
N PRO A 98 -19.59 -38.66 5.96
CA PRO A 98 -18.23 -38.30 5.54
C PRO A 98 -17.70 -39.11 4.35
N GLU A 99 -18.50 -39.93 3.68
CA GLU A 99 -17.98 -40.97 2.77
C GLU A 99 -18.38 -40.82 1.30
N PHE A 100 -19.25 -39.85 0.95
CA PHE A 100 -19.66 -39.52 -0.43
C PHE A 100 -19.96 -40.75 -1.31
N ARG A 101 -20.50 -41.82 -0.69
CA ARG A 101 -20.49 -43.19 -1.22
C ARG A 101 -21.16 -43.31 -2.59
N THR A 102 -22.23 -42.56 -2.79
CA THR A 102 -23.04 -42.53 -4.01
C THR A 102 -22.29 -41.87 -5.17
N LEU A 103 -21.64 -40.73 -4.92
CA LEU A 103 -20.82 -40.02 -5.89
C LEU A 103 -19.54 -40.79 -6.23
N THR A 104 -18.85 -41.32 -5.23
CA THR A 104 -17.66 -42.16 -5.39
C THR A 104 -17.97 -43.42 -6.22
N ARG A 105 -19.08 -44.12 -5.95
CA ARG A 105 -19.46 -45.27 -6.78
C ARG A 105 -19.81 -44.91 -8.23
N LEU A 106 -20.41 -43.74 -8.47
CA LEU A 106 -20.77 -43.37 -9.85
C LEU A 106 -19.54 -42.99 -10.68
N VAL A 107 -18.52 -42.39 -10.04
CA VAL A 107 -17.37 -41.81 -10.72
C VAL A 107 -16.13 -42.71 -10.70
N ASP A 108 -15.88 -43.41 -9.59
CA ASP A 108 -14.70 -44.26 -9.41
C ASP A 108 -14.90 -45.70 -9.89
N GLU A 109 -16.15 -46.13 -10.08
CA GLU A 109 -16.46 -47.45 -10.62
C GLU A 109 -16.33 -47.43 -12.16
N PRO A 110 -15.72 -48.47 -12.78
CA PRO A 110 -15.51 -48.49 -14.22
C PRO A 110 -16.85 -48.51 -14.94
N GLY A 111 -17.27 -47.34 -15.44
CA GLY A 111 -18.50 -47.19 -16.20
C GLY A 111 -18.45 -47.94 -17.54
N VAL A 112 -19.62 -48.07 -18.17
CA VAL A 112 -19.80 -48.71 -19.49
C VAL A 112 -18.88 -48.13 -20.58
N PHE A 113 -18.41 -46.89 -20.40
CA PHE A 113 -17.54 -46.16 -21.32
C PHE A 113 -16.07 -46.59 -21.29
N TYR A 114 -15.53 -47.00 -20.12
CA TYR A 114 -14.12 -47.37 -19.97
C TYR A 114 -13.98 -48.82 -19.47
N ARG A 115 -13.78 -49.75 -20.41
CA ARG A 115 -13.72 -51.20 -20.16
C ARG A 115 -12.43 -51.71 -19.49
N ARG A 116 -11.40 -50.87 -19.36
CA ARG A 116 -10.11 -51.22 -18.76
C ARG A 116 -9.81 -50.24 -17.64
N GLY A 117 -10.05 -50.69 -16.40
CA GLY A 117 -9.47 -50.21 -15.13
C GLY A 117 -9.46 -48.70 -14.83
N GLY A 118 -9.97 -48.33 -13.64
CA GLY A 118 -9.84 -46.98 -13.07
C GLY A 118 -11.10 -46.10 -13.23
N GLY A 119 -11.27 -45.15 -12.31
CA GLY A 119 -12.37 -44.18 -12.32
C GLY A 119 -12.33 -43.22 -13.52
N PHE A 120 -13.41 -42.47 -13.72
CA PHE A 120 -13.56 -41.53 -14.85
C PHE A 120 -12.42 -40.50 -14.91
N PHE A 121 -12.08 -39.86 -13.79
CA PHE A 121 -11.03 -38.83 -13.75
C PHE A 121 -9.63 -39.40 -13.92
N SER A 122 -9.38 -40.60 -13.39
CA SER A 122 -8.10 -41.31 -13.57
C SER A 122 -7.83 -41.55 -15.06
N ASN A 123 -8.81 -42.09 -15.79
CA ASN A 123 -8.68 -42.33 -17.23
C ASN A 123 -8.59 -41.05 -18.07
N MET A 124 -9.27 -39.97 -17.66
CA MET A 124 -9.25 -38.68 -18.38
C MET A 124 -7.95 -37.91 -18.20
N LEU A 125 -7.38 -37.86 -16.99
CA LEU A 125 -6.19 -37.06 -16.68
C LEU A 125 -4.88 -37.82 -16.87
N TYR A 126 -4.83 -39.09 -16.49
CA TYR A 126 -3.58 -39.87 -16.43
C TYR A 126 -3.46 -40.86 -17.61
N GLY A 127 -4.49 -41.00 -18.44
CA GLY A 127 -4.54 -42.04 -19.45
C GLY A 127 -4.55 -43.44 -18.83
N ASN A 128 -4.32 -44.46 -19.63
CA ASN A 128 -4.35 -45.89 -19.26
C ASN A 128 -3.23 -46.31 -18.27
N GLU A 129 -2.63 -45.36 -17.57
CA GLU A 129 -1.65 -45.51 -16.50
C GLU A 129 -2.37 -46.05 -15.24
N THR A 130 -1.70 -46.89 -14.46
CA THR A 130 -2.25 -47.60 -13.29
C THR A 130 -2.56 -46.70 -12.09
N MET A 131 -2.56 -45.38 -12.26
CA MET A 131 -2.74 -44.41 -11.18
C MET A 131 -4.23 -44.12 -10.95
N ASN A 132 -4.80 -44.82 -9.98
CA ASN A 132 -6.17 -44.55 -9.54
C ASN A 132 -6.18 -43.38 -8.55
N VAL A 133 -6.85 -42.29 -8.91
CA VAL A 133 -7.12 -41.17 -8.01
C VAL A 133 -8.61 -41.21 -7.69
N PRO A 134 -9.00 -41.83 -6.55
CA PRO A 134 -10.41 -41.95 -6.20
C PRO A 134 -10.97 -40.57 -5.82
N LEU A 135 -12.14 -40.24 -6.34
CA LEU A 135 -12.81 -38.97 -6.10
C LEU A 135 -13.03 -38.72 -4.60
N ARG A 136 -13.19 -39.78 -3.80
CA ARG A 136 -13.27 -39.69 -2.33
C ARG A 136 -12.05 -39.02 -1.70
N GLU A 137 -10.84 -39.42 -2.09
CA GLU A 137 -9.60 -38.83 -1.55
C GLU A 137 -9.48 -37.37 -1.95
N VAL A 138 -9.79 -37.07 -3.21
CA VAL A 138 -9.81 -35.68 -3.71
C VAL A 138 -10.76 -34.81 -2.92
N LEU A 139 -12.00 -35.26 -2.69
CA LEU A 139 -13.02 -34.48 -1.99
C LEU A 139 -12.66 -34.28 -0.51
N MET A 140 -12.08 -35.30 0.13
CA MET A 140 -11.57 -35.19 1.51
C MET A 140 -10.39 -34.22 1.60
N GLU A 141 -9.42 -34.28 0.68
CA GLU A 141 -8.28 -33.36 0.66
C GLU A 141 -8.72 -31.92 0.35
N CYS A 142 -9.71 -31.74 -0.53
CA CYS A 142 -10.33 -30.43 -0.76
C CYS A 142 -11.10 -29.92 0.48
N GLN A 143 -11.76 -30.80 1.24
CA GLN A 143 -12.40 -30.44 2.52
C GLN A 143 -11.36 -30.01 3.56
N ASP A 144 -10.16 -30.61 3.54
CA ASP A 144 -8.99 -30.22 4.36
C ASP A 144 -8.25 -28.98 3.80
N ASN A 145 -8.88 -28.26 2.84
CA ASN A 145 -8.37 -27.03 2.23
C ASN A 145 -7.00 -27.20 1.53
N ARG A 146 -6.69 -28.42 1.05
CA ARG A 146 -5.50 -28.67 0.22
C ARG A 146 -5.70 -28.14 -1.20
N PRO A 147 -4.62 -27.65 -1.84
CA PRO A 147 -4.71 -27.14 -3.20
C PRO A 147 -5.07 -28.27 -4.18
N THR A 148 -5.87 -27.95 -5.20
CA THR A 148 -6.33 -28.89 -6.23
C THR A 148 -5.17 -29.64 -6.92
N TYR A 149 -4.02 -28.98 -7.08
CA TYR A 149 -2.82 -29.58 -7.65
C TYR A 149 -2.29 -30.77 -6.84
N GLU A 150 -2.37 -30.70 -5.51
CA GLU A 150 -1.99 -31.77 -4.60
C GLU A 150 -3.12 -32.82 -4.50
N ALA A 151 -4.37 -32.36 -4.34
CA ALA A 151 -5.55 -33.23 -4.19
C ALA A 151 -5.74 -34.19 -5.37
N PHE A 152 -5.54 -33.71 -6.59
CA PHE A 152 -5.59 -34.57 -7.78
C PHE A 152 -4.25 -35.22 -8.10
N ARG A 153 -3.15 -34.87 -7.42
CA ARG A 153 -1.77 -35.34 -7.68
C ARG A 153 -1.26 -34.96 -9.07
N LEU A 154 -1.51 -33.72 -9.52
CA LEU A 154 -1.15 -33.23 -10.86
C LEU A 154 0.36 -33.14 -11.09
N HIS A 155 1.19 -33.11 -10.04
CA HIS A 155 2.66 -33.12 -10.16
C HIS A 155 3.19 -34.29 -11.01
N ARG A 156 2.46 -35.40 -11.11
CA ARG A 156 2.81 -36.53 -11.97
C ARG A 156 2.54 -36.28 -13.46
N VAL A 157 1.61 -35.40 -13.80
CA VAL A 157 1.28 -35.02 -15.19
C VAL A 157 2.09 -33.81 -15.61
N PHE A 158 2.18 -32.82 -14.74
CA PHE A 158 2.91 -31.59 -14.97
C PHE A 158 3.64 -31.18 -13.70
N ASP A 159 4.97 -31.28 -13.74
CA ASP A 159 5.81 -30.88 -12.64
C ASP A 159 6.13 -29.37 -12.74
N VAL A 160 5.45 -28.59 -11.90
CA VAL A 160 5.66 -27.14 -11.80
C VAL A 160 7.07 -26.79 -11.31
N ASP A 161 7.66 -27.62 -10.44
CA ASP A 161 9.01 -27.39 -9.92
C ASP A 161 10.06 -27.61 -11.02
N ALA A 162 9.87 -28.63 -11.85
CA ALA A 162 10.70 -28.85 -13.03
C ALA A 162 10.52 -27.74 -14.09
N ALA A 163 9.28 -27.29 -14.32
CA ALA A 163 8.99 -26.26 -15.32
C ALA A 163 9.49 -24.86 -14.91
N SER A 164 9.41 -24.52 -13.62
CA SER A 164 9.87 -23.23 -13.08
C SER A 164 11.38 -23.18 -12.80
N ASN A 165 12.09 -24.30 -12.96
CA ASN A 165 13.52 -24.35 -12.77
C ASN A 165 14.26 -23.57 -13.87
N HIS A 166 14.54 -22.30 -13.60
CA HIS A 166 15.33 -21.43 -14.49
C HIS A 166 16.72 -21.99 -14.86
N ARG A 167 17.25 -22.97 -14.11
CA ARG A 167 18.52 -23.63 -14.43
C ARG A 167 18.44 -24.56 -15.64
N SER A 168 17.26 -25.08 -16.00
CA SER A 168 17.09 -25.96 -17.17
C SER A 168 16.68 -25.21 -18.44
N TRP A 169 16.57 -23.88 -18.38
CA TRP A 169 16.14 -23.06 -19.51
C TRP A 169 17.36 -22.70 -20.37
N ASP A 170 17.97 -23.71 -21.00
CA ASP A 170 19.19 -23.58 -21.82
C ASP A 170 19.06 -22.51 -22.90
N THR A 171 17.87 -22.34 -23.47
CA THR A 171 17.57 -21.32 -24.47
C THR A 171 17.66 -19.90 -23.90
N LEU A 172 17.22 -19.69 -22.65
CA LEU A 172 17.32 -18.38 -21.99
C LEU A 172 18.79 -18.06 -21.67
N HIS A 173 19.56 -19.04 -21.19
CA HIS A 173 21.00 -18.85 -20.95
C HIS A 173 21.78 -18.58 -22.23
N THR A 174 21.41 -19.22 -23.34
CA THR A 174 22.06 -19.00 -24.64
C THR A 174 21.78 -17.59 -25.17
N GLU A 175 20.52 -17.13 -25.11
CA GLU A 175 20.15 -15.78 -25.52
C GLU A 175 20.77 -14.70 -24.61
N LEU A 176 20.88 -14.97 -23.31
CA LEU A 176 21.51 -14.04 -22.36
C LEU A 176 23.04 -14.02 -22.51
N ALA A 177 23.67 -15.14 -22.85
CA ALA A 177 25.11 -15.22 -23.17
C ALA A 177 25.46 -14.50 -24.48
N ASN A 178 24.53 -14.44 -25.44
CA ASN A 178 24.66 -13.66 -26.66
C ASN A 178 24.50 -12.14 -26.42
N LEU A 179 24.04 -11.73 -25.23
CA LEU A 179 23.93 -10.33 -24.84
C LEU A 179 25.30 -9.82 -24.38
N GLU A 180 26.00 -9.09 -25.25
CA GLU A 180 27.25 -8.42 -24.89
C GLU A 180 26.97 -7.21 -23.99
N VAL A 181 26.92 -7.44 -22.68
CA VAL A 181 26.69 -6.38 -21.69
C VAL A 181 27.99 -5.63 -21.45
N ASN A 182 28.17 -4.51 -22.15
CA ASN A 182 29.29 -3.63 -21.94
C ASN A 182 29.03 -2.63 -20.80
N LEU A 183 29.58 -2.90 -19.62
CA LEU A 183 29.47 -2.05 -18.43
C LEU A 183 30.53 -0.93 -18.36
N THR A 184 31.40 -0.79 -19.37
CA THR A 184 32.44 0.25 -19.34
C THR A 184 31.90 1.67 -19.44
N ASP A 185 30.70 1.86 -20.02
CA ASP A 185 30.03 3.16 -20.11
C ASP A 185 29.22 3.52 -18.86
N LEU A 186 29.05 2.60 -17.91
CA LEU A 186 28.29 2.85 -16.68
C LEU A 186 29.12 3.70 -15.70
N GLN A 187 28.91 5.02 -15.71
CA GLN A 187 29.54 5.96 -14.77
C GLN A 187 28.61 6.31 -13.61
N LEU A 188 28.78 5.64 -12.48
CA LEU A 188 28.09 5.95 -11.23
C LEU A 188 28.71 7.19 -10.57
N LEU A 189 30.05 7.29 -10.57
CA LEU A 189 30.77 8.47 -10.12
C LEU A 189 31.16 9.33 -11.33
N THR A 190 30.22 10.15 -11.80
CA THR A 190 30.50 11.06 -12.92
C THR A 190 31.57 12.09 -12.53
N PRO A 191 32.37 12.58 -13.50
CA PRO A 191 33.38 13.61 -13.25
C PRO A 191 32.77 14.93 -12.75
N TYR A 192 31.47 15.15 -12.99
CA TYR A 192 30.72 16.26 -12.42
C TYR A 192 30.44 16.04 -10.93
N LEU A 193 29.89 14.88 -10.56
CA LEU A 193 29.59 14.52 -9.17
C LEU A 193 30.86 14.53 -8.30
N GLN A 194 31.96 13.96 -8.81
CA GLN A 194 33.24 13.98 -8.10
C GLN A 194 33.73 15.41 -7.83
N ARG A 195 33.59 16.32 -8.81
CA ARG A 195 33.94 17.74 -8.63
C ARG A 195 33.04 18.42 -7.60
N GLN A 196 31.74 18.16 -7.63
CA GLN A 196 30.80 18.73 -6.65
C GLN A 196 31.10 18.25 -5.22
N LEU A 197 31.32 16.95 -5.03
CA LEU A 197 31.65 16.38 -3.71
C LEU A 197 32.99 16.91 -3.19
N THR A 198 34.01 17.00 -4.06
CA THR A 198 35.31 17.58 -3.69
C THR A 198 35.17 19.06 -3.34
N SER A 199 34.41 19.81 -4.14
CA SER A 199 34.12 21.23 -3.90
C SER A 199 33.38 21.43 -2.57
N LEU A 200 32.46 20.54 -2.20
CA LEU A 200 31.75 20.62 -0.93
C LEU A 200 32.70 20.43 0.27
N VAL A 201 33.65 19.49 0.18
CA VAL A 201 34.66 19.29 1.25
C VAL A 201 35.61 20.48 1.34
N THR A 202 36.08 21.02 0.21
CA THR A 202 37.01 22.15 0.22
C THR A 202 36.34 23.45 0.68
N THR A 203 35.11 23.73 0.24
CA THR A 203 34.37 24.93 0.64
C THR A 203 33.87 24.89 2.07
N SER A 204 33.65 23.70 2.64
CA SER A 204 33.31 23.54 4.06
C SER A 204 34.52 23.64 4.99
N ALA A 205 35.76 23.62 4.47
CA ALA A 205 36.98 23.73 5.28
C ALA A 205 37.30 25.18 5.73
N VAL A 206 36.28 25.94 6.12
CA VAL A 206 36.41 27.30 6.61
C VAL A 206 36.70 27.28 8.12
N ASN A 207 37.65 28.10 8.57
CA ASN A 207 37.96 28.26 9.99
C ASN A 207 36.88 29.10 10.70
N LEU A 208 35.75 28.47 11.03
CA LEU A 208 34.65 29.09 11.76
C LEU A 208 35.04 29.52 13.17
N THR A 209 36.02 28.85 13.79
CA THR A 209 36.54 29.21 15.11
C THR A 209 37.09 30.64 15.13
N SER A 210 37.87 31.02 14.11
CA SER A 210 38.43 32.38 13.98
C SER A 210 37.31 33.44 13.91
N TYR A 211 36.31 33.21 13.06
CA TYR A 211 35.15 34.10 12.94
C TYR A 211 34.37 34.19 14.26
N ARG A 212 34.13 33.05 14.94
CA ARG A 212 33.46 33.02 16.24
C ARG A 212 34.20 33.85 17.28
N THR A 213 35.53 33.75 17.32
CA THR A 213 36.34 34.55 18.27
C THR A 213 36.26 36.05 17.98
N GLN A 214 36.27 36.47 16.71
CA GLN A 214 36.10 37.88 16.34
C GLN A 214 34.75 38.45 16.79
N PHE A 215 33.66 37.69 16.63
CA PHE A 215 32.31 38.13 17.03
C PHE A 215 32.00 37.93 18.52
N SER A 216 32.83 37.19 19.27
CA SER A 216 32.63 36.99 20.70
C SER A 216 32.90 38.23 21.56
N GLY A 217 33.65 39.21 21.03
CA GLY A 217 34.03 40.44 21.75
C GLY A 217 32.86 41.39 22.08
N GLN A 218 33.20 42.46 22.80
CA GLN A 218 32.28 43.57 23.09
C GLN A 218 32.02 44.36 21.80
N ILE A 219 30.77 44.81 21.60
CA ILE A 219 30.38 45.63 20.42
C ILE A 219 31.05 47.00 20.47
N THR A 220 31.21 47.53 21.68
CA THR A 220 31.82 48.83 21.93
C THR A 220 33.15 48.63 22.65
N GLY A 221 34.14 49.49 22.37
CA GLY A 221 35.44 49.42 23.05
C GLY A 221 35.40 49.82 24.53
N LYS A 222 34.25 50.34 25.00
CA LYS A 222 33.98 50.77 26.38
C LYS A 222 32.52 50.51 26.74
N ASP A 223 32.24 50.31 28.02
CA ASP A 223 30.88 50.22 28.54
C ASP A 223 30.21 51.59 28.57
N LEU A 224 29.36 51.84 27.57
CA LEU A 224 28.58 53.06 27.42
C LEU A 224 27.53 53.22 28.53
N SER A 225 27.05 52.12 29.13
CA SER A 225 26.09 52.15 30.24
C SER A 225 26.78 52.72 31.49
N SER A 226 27.94 52.16 31.85
CA SER A 226 28.77 52.68 32.94
C SER A 226 29.19 54.15 32.70
N PHE A 227 29.56 54.49 31.46
CA PHE A 227 29.88 55.88 31.09
C PHE A 227 28.69 56.83 31.29
N SER A 228 27.47 56.43 30.90
CA SER A 228 26.27 57.24 31.11
C SER A 228 25.94 57.46 32.58
N ASN A 229 26.10 56.42 33.42
CA ASN A 229 25.90 56.51 34.86
C ASN A 229 26.94 57.42 35.54
N GLN A 230 28.18 57.39 35.05
CA GLN A 230 29.24 58.28 35.54
C GLN A 230 28.95 59.74 35.18
N LEU A 231 28.50 60.03 33.95
CA LEU A 231 28.09 61.38 33.55
C LEU A 231 26.96 61.94 34.42
N GLU A 232 25.97 61.11 34.75
CA GLU A 232 24.85 61.49 35.62
C GLU A 232 25.32 61.74 37.07
N SER A 233 26.19 60.87 37.60
CA SER A 233 26.79 61.06 38.93
C SER A 233 27.61 62.34 39.02
N VAL A 234 28.35 62.70 37.97
CA VAL A 234 29.11 63.95 37.92
C VAL A 234 28.16 65.15 37.79
N ALA A 235 27.12 65.07 36.96
CA ALA A 235 26.10 66.12 36.84
C ALA A 235 25.48 66.49 38.19
N ASN A 236 25.16 65.49 39.01
CA ASN A 236 24.57 65.66 40.34
C ASN A 236 25.49 66.36 41.36
N GLN A 237 26.80 66.42 41.09
CA GLN A 237 27.79 67.05 41.98
C GLN A 237 28.18 68.47 41.52
N ILE A 238 27.77 68.89 40.32
CA ILE A 238 28.10 70.20 39.76
C ILE A 238 27.11 71.26 40.28
N LYS A 239 27.66 72.36 40.82
CA LYS A 239 26.85 73.50 41.31
C LYS A 239 26.31 74.39 40.19
N ASP A 240 27.00 74.45 39.06
CA ASP A 240 26.55 75.21 37.89
C ASP A 240 25.45 74.46 37.13
N LEU A 241 24.24 75.01 37.16
CA LEU A 241 23.05 74.37 36.60
C LEU A 241 23.16 74.16 35.08
N ALA A 242 23.79 75.09 34.36
CA ALA A 242 23.95 74.99 32.92
C ALA A 242 24.85 73.81 32.52
N THR A 243 25.95 73.61 33.25
CA THR A 243 26.89 72.50 33.03
C THR A 243 26.28 71.16 33.47
N ALA A 244 25.59 71.12 34.61
CA ALA A 244 24.90 69.92 35.10
C ALA A 244 23.84 69.44 34.08
N SER A 245 22.99 70.35 33.58
CA SER A 245 21.95 70.03 32.60
C SER A 245 22.53 69.51 31.26
N ARG A 246 23.67 70.04 30.82
CA ARG A 246 24.38 69.54 29.62
C ARG A 246 24.89 68.13 29.81
N MET A 247 25.46 67.81 30.98
CA MET A 247 25.93 66.46 31.29
C MET A 247 24.78 65.46 31.38
N GLU A 248 23.66 65.83 32.02
CA GLU A 248 22.46 65.01 32.10
C GLU A 248 21.88 64.72 30.70
N THR A 249 21.83 65.74 29.84
CA THR A 249 21.41 65.59 28.44
C THR A 249 22.33 64.60 27.70
N LEU A 250 23.65 64.66 27.91
CA LEU A 250 24.60 63.74 27.30
C LEU A 250 24.42 62.31 27.83
N ALA A 251 24.25 62.14 29.15
CA ALA A 251 23.97 60.85 29.78
C ALA A 251 22.69 60.22 29.20
N SER A 252 21.61 61.00 29.09
CA SER A 252 20.34 60.58 28.50
C SER A 252 20.48 60.17 27.02
N ARG A 253 21.22 60.93 26.22
CA ARG A 253 21.50 60.60 24.82
C ARG A 253 22.30 59.30 24.69
N THR A 254 23.33 59.12 25.52
CA THR A 254 24.12 57.89 25.57
C THR A 254 23.25 56.69 25.96
N ARG A 255 22.40 56.83 26.98
CA ARG A 255 21.49 55.77 27.43
C ARG A 255 20.49 55.39 26.34
N ARG A 256 19.93 56.38 25.64
CA ARG A 256 19.09 56.11 24.46
C ARG A 256 19.85 55.35 23.39
N LEU A 257 21.09 55.72 23.08
CA LEU A 257 21.91 55.02 22.09
C LEU A 257 22.15 53.56 22.49
N VAL A 258 22.45 53.31 23.78
CA VAL A 258 22.63 51.95 24.31
C VAL A 258 21.38 51.11 24.10
N VAL A 259 20.21 51.59 24.52
CA VAL A 259 18.95 50.84 24.43
C VAL A 259 18.48 50.68 22.99
N SER A 260 18.63 51.71 22.16
CA SER A 260 18.09 51.71 20.79
C SER A 260 18.99 51.02 19.76
N HIS A 261 20.31 51.00 19.95
CA HIS A 261 21.25 50.50 18.95
C HIS A 261 22.18 49.42 19.48
N ILE A 262 22.77 49.58 20.67
CA ILE A 262 23.80 48.64 21.16
C ILE A 262 23.17 47.34 21.62
N GLN A 263 22.14 47.39 22.46
CA GLN A 263 21.44 46.20 22.97
C GLN A 263 20.86 45.31 21.85
N PRO A 264 20.14 45.82 20.83
CA PRO A 264 19.67 44.96 19.74
C PRO A 264 20.80 44.42 18.87
N LEU A 265 21.92 45.14 18.74
CA LEU A 265 23.10 44.64 18.04
C LEU A 265 23.78 43.51 18.83
N GLU A 266 23.75 43.58 20.17
CA GLU A 266 24.27 42.54 21.07
C GLU A 266 23.47 41.26 20.97
N GLN A 267 22.15 41.37 20.93
CA GLN A 267 21.27 40.22 20.70
C GLN A 267 21.52 39.56 19.34
N ARG A 268 21.69 40.34 18.27
CA ARG A 268 22.02 39.79 16.93
C ARG A 268 23.40 39.14 16.88
N LYS A 269 24.37 39.70 17.61
CA LYS A 269 25.72 39.13 17.74
C LYS A 269 25.66 37.77 18.44
N GLU A 270 24.90 37.66 19.54
CA GLU A 270 24.70 36.39 20.24
C GLU A 270 24.06 35.33 19.34
N ASP A 271 23.02 35.70 18.59
CA ASP A 271 22.38 34.82 17.61
C ASP A 271 23.37 34.37 16.51
N LEU A 272 24.16 35.30 15.96
CA LEU A 272 25.18 34.98 14.97
C LEU A 272 26.23 34.02 15.53
N VAL A 273 26.72 34.25 16.75
CA VAL A 273 27.70 33.37 17.42
C VAL A 273 27.10 31.97 17.66
N TYR A 274 25.84 31.90 18.06
CA TYR A 274 25.13 30.63 18.23
C TYR A 274 25.03 29.86 16.91
N GLN A 275 24.57 30.51 15.84
CA GLN A 275 24.45 29.90 14.51
C GLN A 275 25.80 29.44 13.96
N LEU A 276 26.84 30.25 14.14
CA LEU A 276 28.19 29.89 13.70
C LEU A 276 28.74 28.68 14.46
N THR A 277 28.45 28.59 15.76
CA THR A 277 28.83 27.43 16.59
C THR A 277 28.08 26.18 16.16
N ALA A 278 26.77 26.29 15.89
CA ALA A 278 25.97 25.18 15.37
C ALA A 278 26.51 24.67 14.02
N LEU A 279 26.87 25.58 13.11
CA LEU A 279 27.48 25.24 11.83
C LEU A 279 28.84 24.55 12.00
N GLU A 280 29.70 25.04 12.90
CA GLU A 280 31.02 24.46 13.21
C GLU A 280 30.92 23.00 13.69
N VAL A 281 29.92 22.68 14.50
CA VAL A 281 29.65 21.31 14.97
C VAL A 281 29.22 20.39 13.82
N GLN A 282 28.49 20.91 12.83
CA GLN A 282 27.95 20.11 11.71
C GLN A 282 28.94 19.92 10.55
N ILE A 283 29.90 20.84 10.35
CA ILE A 283 30.86 20.76 9.23
C ILE A 283 31.77 19.52 9.32
N ASN A 284 32.31 19.23 10.50
CA ASN A 284 33.21 18.08 10.70
C ASN A 284 32.57 16.71 10.31
N PRO A 285 31.37 16.36 10.81
CA PRO A 285 30.72 15.11 10.42
C PRO A 285 30.32 15.11 8.93
N LEU A 286 29.86 16.24 8.38
CA LEU A 286 29.55 16.36 6.95
C LEU A 286 30.77 16.04 6.08
N GLN A 287 31.94 16.60 6.40
CA GLN A 287 33.18 16.33 5.66
C GLN A 287 33.58 14.85 5.71
N ARG A 288 33.44 14.21 6.87
CA ARG A 288 33.71 12.77 7.00
C ARG A 288 32.78 11.95 6.14
N GLN A 289 31.48 12.22 6.19
CA GLN A 289 30.48 11.53 5.39
C GLN A 289 30.74 11.70 3.89
N VAL A 290 31.01 12.93 3.42
CA VAL A 290 31.31 13.17 1.99
C VAL A 290 32.57 12.45 1.55
N ASN A 291 33.63 12.44 2.36
CA ASN A 291 34.86 11.70 2.05
C ASN A 291 34.65 10.18 2.02
N GLN A 292 33.87 9.64 2.96
CA GLN A 292 33.49 8.22 2.97
C GLN A 292 32.69 7.86 1.72
N SER A 293 31.63 8.61 1.41
CA SER A 293 30.81 8.40 0.21
C SER A 293 31.65 8.49 -1.06
N LEU A 294 32.56 9.46 -1.16
CA LEU A 294 33.46 9.56 -2.29
C LEU A 294 34.39 8.34 -2.42
N SER A 295 34.89 7.81 -1.30
CA SER A 295 35.70 6.58 -1.28
C SER A 295 34.88 5.38 -1.74
N HIS A 296 33.67 5.19 -1.20
CA HIS A 296 32.79 4.09 -1.58
C HIS A 296 32.41 4.15 -3.07
N LEU A 297 32.04 5.33 -3.57
CA LEU A 297 31.71 5.53 -4.98
C LEU A 297 32.90 5.21 -5.90
N LYS A 298 34.13 5.56 -5.50
CA LYS A 298 35.34 5.18 -6.25
C LYS A 298 35.55 3.67 -6.26
N THR A 299 35.36 3.00 -5.13
CA THR A 299 35.47 1.53 -5.03
C THR A 299 34.41 0.84 -5.88
N ILE A 300 33.16 1.31 -5.84
CA ILE A 300 32.07 0.77 -6.66
C ILE A 300 32.39 0.97 -8.15
N GLN A 301 32.81 2.17 -8.56
CA GLN A 301 33.18 2.42 -9.95
C GLN A 301 34.35 1.54 -10.41
N TYR A 302 35.36 1.35 -9.56
CA TYR A 302 36.48 0.45 -9.84
C TYR A 302 36.01 -1.00 -10.02
N PHE A 303 35.12 -1.47 -9.14
CA PHE A 303 34.56 -2.81 -9.22
C PHE A 303 33.72 -3.02 -10.48
N ILE A 304 32.85 -2.07 -10.83
CA ILE A 304 32.08 -2.11 -12.08
C ILE A 304 33.03 -2.16 -13.29
N ASN A 305 34.05 -1.30 -13.32
CA ASN A 305 34.98 -1.23 -14.45
C ASN A 305 35.85 -2.49 -14.60
N ASN A 306 36.21 -3.17 -13.50
CA ASN A 306 37.16 -4.28 -13.52
C ASN A 306 36.51 -5.66 -13.41
N GLN A 307 35.34 -5.77 -12.78
CA GLN A 307 34.62 -7.02 -12.53
C GLN A 307 33.22 -7.03 -13.14
N GLY A 308 32.71 -5.90 -13.64
CA GLY A 308 31.35 -5.82 -14.18
C GLY A 308 31.12 -6.79 -15.33
N SER A 309 32.04 -6.87 -16.30
CA SER A 309 31.95 -7.83 -17.41
C SER A 309 31.99 -9.28 -16.93
N ASN A 310 32.88 -9.60 -15.98
CA ASN A 310 32.98 -10.94 -15.41
C ASN A 310 31.68 -11.37 -14.72
N ILE A 311 31.01 -10.45 -14.01
CA ILE A 311 29.72 -10.70 -13.36
C ILE A 311 28.60 -10.84 -14.40
N ALA A 312 28.61 -10.01 -15.44
CA ALA A 312 27.60 -10.07 -16.50
C ALA A 312 27.66 -11.38 -17.31
N HIS A 313 28.86 -11.96 -17.45
CA HIS A 313 29.07 -13.24 -18.14
C HIS A 313 29.04 -14.47 -17.20
N GLN A 314 29.02 -14.28 -15.88
CA GLN A 314 28.92 -15.38 -14.93
C GLN A 314 27.47 -15.86 -14.82
N ASN A 315 27.26 -17.14 -15.17
CA ASN A 315 25.98 -17.82 -15.02
C ASN A 315 25.37 -17.62 -13.60
N PRO A 316 24.03 -17.53 -13.48
CA PRO A 316 23.33 -17.31 -12.21
C PRO A 316 23.60 -18.38 -11.15
N THR A 317 24.18 -19.52 -11.52
CA THR A 317 24.65 -20.55 -10.57
C THR A 317 25.78 -20.10 -9.64
N SER A 318 26.49 -19.01 -9.96
CA SER A 318 27.52 -18.43 -9.10
C SER A 318 27.02 -17.29 -8.20
N GLN A 319 25.84 -16.73 -8.48
CA GLN A 319 25.20 -15.66 -7.70
C GLN A 319 24.75 -16.13 -6.31
N ASP A 320 24.47 -17.43 -6.14
CA ASP A 320 24.20 -18.04 -4.83
C ASP A 320 25.43 -17.98 -3.89
N ASN A 321 26.65 -17.97 -4.45
CA ASN A 321 27.90 -17.79 -3.68
C ASN A 321 28.28 -16.32 -3.50
N LEU A 322 27.61 -15.42 -4.23
CA LEU A 322 27.69 -13.98 -4.03
C LEU A 322 26.60 -13.54 -3.02
N GLN A 323 26.47 -14.28 -1.91
CA GLN A 323 25.78 -13.75 -0.74
C GLN A 323 26.48 -12.44 -0.35
N LEU A 324 25.84 -11.34 -0.70
CA LEU A 324 25.73 -10.09 0.07
C LEU A 324 26.89 -9.81 1.04
N THR A 325 28.13 -9.86 0.55
CA THR A 325 29.29 -9.51 1.34
C THR A 325 29.37 -7.99 1.29
N HIS A 326 28.72 -7.38 2.28
CA HIS A 326 28.74 -5.96 2.60
C HIS A 326 28.11 -5.01 1.57
N ILE A 327 26.79 -4.99 1.51
CA ILE A 327 26.09 -3.69 1.52
C ILE A 327 25.82 -3.41 3.00
N PRO A 328 26.52 -2.47 3.65
CA PRO A 328 26.13 -2.07 4.99
C PRO A 328 24.75 -1.45 4.89
N SER A 329 23.75 -2.17 5.39
CA SER A 329 22.40 -1.66 5.59
C SER A 329 22.50 -0.35 6.36
N GLU A 330 21.94 0.70 5.78
CA GLU A 330 21.87 2.07 6.30
C GLU A 330 20.90 2.18 7.49
N GLU A 331 20.86 1.17 8.36
CA GLU A 331 19.99 1.08 9.54
C GLU A 331 20.77 1.21 10.87
N GLU A 332 22.11 1.09 10.86
CA GLU A 332 22.92 1.17 12.09
C GLU A 332 23.56 2.56 12.34
N SER A 333 23.04 3.61 11.71
CA SER A 333 23.49 5.00 11.98
C SER A 333 22.42 5.86 12.66
N GLN A 334 21.13 5.48 12.57
CA GLN A 334 20.04 6.23 13.21
C GLN A 334 19.85 5.90 14.71
N GLY A 335 20.32 4.73 15.18
CA GLY A 335 20.25 4.35 16.59
C GLY A 335 21.22 5.12 17.49
N HIS A 336 22.39 5.51 16.98
CA HIS A 336 23.41 6.17 17.79
C HIS A 336 23.25 7.70 17.88
N GLN A 337 22.48 8.30 16.96
CA GLN A 337 22.22 9.74 16.95
C GLN A 337 21.01 10.15 17.80
N THR A 338 20.08 9.21 18.08
CA THR A 338 18.97 9.42 19.01
C THR A 338 19.40 9.27 20.48
N GLU A 339 20.42 8.46 20.77
CA GLU A 339 20.92 8.27 22.13
C GLU A 339 21.76 9.47 22.64
N GLN A 340 22.50 10.15 21.75
CA GLN A 340 23.22 11.37 22.10
C GLN A 340 22.32 12.60 22.31
N MET A 341 21.15 12.67 21.65
CA MET A 341 20.17 13.74 21.92
C MET A 341 19.28 13.47 23.14
N GLY A 342 19.10 12.21 23.56
CA GLY A 342 18.42 11.86 24.81
C GLY A 342 19.25 12.21 26.05
N HIS A 343 20.57 12.04 25.98
CA HIS A 343 21.46 12.22 27.12
C HIS A 343 21.79 13.69 27.45
N LEU A 344 21.55 14.61 26.52
CA LEU A 344 21.68 16.06 26.74
C LEU A 344 20.39 16.71 27.27
N ARG A 345 19.23 16.07 27.13
CA ARG A 345 17.96 16.58 27.67
C ARG A 345 17.79 16.34 29.17
N HIS A 346 18.52 15.37 29.73
CA HIS A 346 18.46 15.04 31.16
C HIS A 346 19.51 15.75 32.04
N ARG A 347 20.48 16.47 31.44
CA ARG A 347 21.55 17.16 32.18
C ARG A 347 21.36 18.69 32.29
N GLY A 348 20.19 19.20 31.91
CA GLY A 348 19.80 20.61 32.03
C GLY A 348 18.66 20.86 33.02
N ARG A 349 18.40 19.91 33.94
CA ARG A 349 17.35 20.03 34.96
C ARG A 349 17.83 19.48 36.30
N THR A 350 18.86 20.11 36.86
CA THR A 350 19.18 20.17 38.29
C THR A 350 19.87 21.49 38.56
#